data_AF-A0AAU9ET67-F1
#
_entry.id   AF-A0AAU9ET67-F1
#
_cell.length_a   1.000
_cell.length_b   1.000
_cell.length_c   1.000
_cell.angle_alpha   90.00
_cell.angle_beta   90.00
_cell.angle_gamma   90.00
#
_symmetry.space_group_name_H-M   'P 1'
#
loop_
_entity.id
_entity.type
_entity.pdbx_description
1 polymer ?
#
loop_
_entity_poly.entity_id
_entity_poly.type
_entity_poly.pdbx_seq_one_letter_code
_entity_poly.pdbx_strand_id
1 'polypeptide(L)' 'MDPNQRFWSVNASDEGLQRSVNKSIFAFVARPLTGTKDNQCHIFCDLASSQPASAIVSFANKVLPLSKSSCNML' A
#
# COMPACT_ATOMS: atom_id res chain seq x y z
N MET A 1 -1.12 -6.92 1.70
CA MET A 1 -2.59 -6.76 1.72
C MET A 1 -3.06 -6.70 3.17
N ASP A 2 -4.16 -5.99 3.47
CA ASP A 2 -4.74 -6.01 4.84
C ASP A 2 -5.17 -7.44 5.21
N PRO A 3 -4.64 -8.04 6.29
CA PRO A 3 -5.00 -9.39 6.71
C PRO A 3 -6.48 -9.56 7.04
N ASN A 4 -7.12 -8.48 7.49
CA ASN A 4 -8.54 -8.45 7.84
C ASN A 4 -9.44 -8.11 6.65
N GLN A 5 -8.89 -8.00 5.44
CA GLN A 5 -9.62 -7.69 4.20
C GLN A 5 -10.54 -6.46 4.31
N ARG A 6 -10.13 -5.44 5.08
CA ARG A 6 -10.87 -4.18 5.17
C ARG A 6 -10.70 -3.37 3.89
N PHE A 7 -11.72 -2.57 3.60
CA PHE A 7 -11.76 -1.66 2.47
C PHE A 7 -11.75 -0.21 2.92
N TRP A 8 -11.20 0.65 2.08
CA TRP A 8 -11.33 2.10 2.22
C TRP A 8 -12.55 2.56 1.43
N SER A 9 -13.53 3.14 2.11
CA SER A 9 -14.73 3.68 1.47
C SER A 9 -14.47 5.12 1.04
N VAL A 10 -14.60 5.37 -0.27
CA VAL A 10 -14.50 6.71 -0.88
C VAL A 10 -15.82 7.08 -1.51
N ASN A 11 -16.22 8.34 -1.32
CA ASN A 11 -17.32 8.91 -2.06
C ASN A 11 -16.85 9.20 -3.48
N ALA A 12 -17.37 8.43 -4.44
CA ALA A 12 -17.18 8.70 -5.85
C ALA A 12 -18.38 9.50 -6.35
N SER A 13 -18.12 10.55 -7.10
CA SER A 13 -19.12 11.28 -7.86
C SER A 13 -19.03 10.77 -9.30
N ASP A 14 -19.98 9.92 -9.69
CA ASP A 14 -20.08 9.44 -11.07
C ASP A 14 -21.43 9.91 -11.63
N GLU A 15 -21.39 10.67 -12.72
CA GLU A 15 -22.58 11.22 -13.39
C GLU A 15 -23.58 11.95 -12.46
N GLY A 16 -23.09 12.60 -11.39
CA GLY A 16 -23.92 13.32 -10.43
C GLY A 16 -24.55 12.45 -9.33
N LEU A 17 -24.36 11.12 -9.37
CA LEU A 17 -24.77 10.21 -8.31
C LEU A 17 -23.61 10.00 -7.31
N GLN A 18 -23.82 10.41 -6.06
CA GLN A 18 -22.90 10.14 -4.96
C GLN A 18 -22.98 8.64 -4.61
N ARG A 19 -21.91 7.90 -4.87
CA ARG A 19 -21.83 6.48 -4.51
C ARG A 19 -20.60 6.20 -3.67
N SER A 20 -20.78 5.45 -2.58
CA SER A 20 -19.65 4.90 -1.82
C SER A 20 -19.03 3.74 -2.58
N VAL A 21 -17.73 3.84 -2.87
CA VAL A 21 -16.94 2.81 -3.53
C VAL A 21 -15.90 2.29 -2.56
N ASN A 22 -15.84 0.97 -2.41
CA ASN A 22 -14.85 0.30 -1.59
C ASN A 22 -13.58 0.04 -2.40
N LYS A 23 -12.44 0.43 -1.84
CA LYS A 23 -11.09 0.25 -2.41
C LYS A 23 -10.27 -0.69 -1.54
N SER A 24 -9.50 -1.58 -2.14
CA SER A 24 -8.67 -2.57 -1.44
C SER A 24 -7.50 -1.87 -0.75
N ILE A 25 -7.27 -2.18 0.52
CA ILE A 25 -6.19 -1.58 1.31
C ILE A 25 -4.92 -2.45 1.25
N PHE A 26 -3.79 -1.79 1.10
CA PHE A 26 -2.46 -2.39 1.26
C PHE A 26 -1.53 -1.44 1.99
N ALA A 27 -0.42 -1.95 2.51
CA ALA A 27 0.53 -1.15 3.27
C ALA A 27 1.96 -1.65 3.09
N PHE A 28 2.91 -0.73 3.31
CA PHE A 28 4.32 -1.04 3.44
C PHE A 28 4.82 -0.54 4.79
N VAL A 29 5.66 -1.34 5.43
CA VAL A 29 6.36 -0.94 6.65
C VAL A 29 7.79 -0.62 6.26
N ALA A 30 8.22 0.62 6.51
CA ALA A 30 9.54 1.11 6.16
C ALA A 30 10.25 1.71 7.37
N ARG A 31 11.58 1.65 7.35
CA ARG A 31 12.42 2.38 8.31
C ARG A 31 12.85 3.69 7.65
N PRO A 32 12.56 4.86 8.24
CA PRO A 32 13.06 6.13 7.73
C PRO A 32 14.59 6.17 7.69
N LEU A 33 15.17 6.74 6.63
CA LEU A 33 16.63 6.93 6.52
C LEU A 33 17.13 8.03 7.46
N THR A 34 16.26 8.98 7.78
CA THR A 34 16.54 10.14 8.62
C THR A 34 15.40 10.35 9.59
N GLY A 35 15.69 10.80 10.82
CA GLY A 35 14.68 11.03 11.85
C GLY A 35 14.57 9.87 12.84
N THR A 36 13.36 9.60 13.33
CA THR A 36 13.14 8.53 14.31
C THR A 36 13.48 7.16 13.70
N LYS A 37 14.14 6.30 14.47
CA LYS A 37 14.55 4.95 14.01
C LYS A 37 13.41 3.93 14.04
N ASP A 38 12.20 4.38 14.33
CA ASP A 38 11.00 3.54 14.43
C ASP A 38 10.46 3.23 13.04
N ASN A 39 9.91 2.03 12.89
CA ASN A 39 9.26 1.65 11.65
C ASN A 39 7.95 2.43 11.48
N GLN A 40 7.69 2.91 10.26
CA GLN A 40 6.45 3.58 9.89
C GLN A 40 5.64 2.69 8.97
N CYS A 41 4.33 2.59 9.24
CA CYS A 41 3.38 1.86 8.41
C CYS A 41 2.65 2.84 7.50
N HIS A 42 2.91 2.75 6.19
CA HIS A 42 2.29 3.58 5.17
C HIS A 42 1.13 2.82 4.54
N ILE A 43 -0.09 3.30 4.76
CA ILE A 43 -1.34 2.66 4.31
C ILE A 43 -1.80 3.34 3.01
N PHE A 44 -2.16 2.52 2.02
CA PHE A 44 -2.61 2.91 0.68
C PHE A 44 -3.89 2.16 0.31
N CYS A 45 -4.60 2.65 -0.71
CA CYS A 45 -5.68 1.92 -1.37
C CYS A 45 -5.49 1.92 -2.89
N ASP A 46 -6.12 0.98 -3.59
CA ASP A 46 -6.07 0.94 -5.05
C ASP A 46 -6.89 2.08 -5.68
N LEU A 47 -6.27 2.80 -6.62
CA LEU A 47 -6.93 3.91 -7.30
C LEU A 47 -7.64 3.43 -8.57
N ALA A 48 -6.89 2.80 -9.48
CA ALA A 48 -7.34 2.34 -10.79
C ALA A 48 -7.51 0.82 -10.84
N SER A 49 -8.58 0.34 -11.48
CA SER A 49 -8.85 -1.09 -11.65
C SER A 49 -7.78 -1.83 -12.45
N SER A 50 -7.06 -1.13 -13.34
CA SER A 50 -5.91 -1.66 -14.09
C SER A 50 -4.68 -1.92 -13.22
N GLN A 51 -4.61 -1.34 -12.01
CA GLN A 51 -3.52 -1.53 -11.06
C GLN A 51 -4.09 -1.86 -9.66
N PRO A 52 -4.61 -3.08 -9.47
CA PRO A 52 -5.15 -3.48 -8.18
C PRO A 52 -4.06 -3.56 -7.12
N ALA A 53 -4.45 -3.39 -5.85
CA ALA A 53 -3.55 -3.47 -4.70
C ALA A 53 -2.71 -4.77 -4.68
N SER A 54 -3.30 -5.89 -5.09
CA SER A 54 -2.61 -7.19 -5.18
C SER A 54 -1.46 -7.19 -6.19
N ALA A 55 -1.61 -6.53 -7.33
CA ALA A 55 -0.57 -6.42 -8.35
C ALA A 55 0.59 -5.55 -7.86
N ILE A 56 0.28 -4.42 -7.20
CA ILE A 56 1.27 -3.52 -6.59
C ILE A 56 2.09 -4.27 -5.54
N VAL A 57 1.43 -5.01 -4.64
CA VAL A 57 2.10 -5.81 -3.61
C VAL A 57 2.94 -6.92 -4.22
N SER A 58 2.43 -7.62 -5.25
CA SER A 58 3.18 -8.68 -5.95
C SER A 58 4.43 -8.13 -6.61
N PHE A 59 4.33 -6.97 -7.26
CA PHE A 59 5.47 -6.30 -7.87
C PHE A 59 6.51 -5.91 -6.81
N ALA A 60 6.09 -5.24 -5.73
CA ALA A 60 7.00 -4.83 -4.65
C ALA A 60 7.74 -6.02 -4.04
N ASN A 61 7.05 -7.15 -3.80
CA ASN A 61 7.68 -8.36 -3.28
C ASN A 61 8.70 -9.00 -4.24
N LYS A 62 8.56 -8.79 -5.55
CA LYS A 62 9.49 -9.30 -6.57
C LYS A 62 10.69 -8.40 -6.79
N VAL A 63 10.50 -7.09 -6.71
CA VAL A 63 11.52 -6.09 -7.07
C VAL A 63 12.32 -5.63 -5.86
N LEU A 64 11.68 -5.52 -4.69
CA LEU A 64 12.39 -5.16 -3.47
C LEU A 64 13.15 -6.41 -2.97
N PRO A 65 14.48 -6.35 -2.83
CA PRO A 65 15.24 -7.45 -2.28
C PRO A 65 14.86 -7.64 -0.81
N LEU A 66 14.02 -8.63 -0.54
CA LEU A 66 13.75 -9.13 0.81
C LEU A 66 14.93 -10.01 1.28
N SER A 67 16.18 -9.55 1.12
CA SER A 67 17.32 -10.32 1.60
C SER A 67 17.41 -10.18 3.12
N LYS A 68 17.45 -11.31 3.82
CA LYS A 68 17.88 -11.39 5.23
C LYS A 68 19.40 -11.23 5.31
N SER A 69 20.01 -10.14 4.80
CA SER A 69 21.42 -9.81 5.10
C SER A 69 21.76 -8.36 4.76
N SER A 70 22.08 -7.60 5.80
CA SER A 70 23.04 -6.49 5.81
C SER A 70 22.92 -5.40 4.73
N CYS A 71 22.01 -4.45 4.94
CA CYS A 71 22.21 -3.11 4.39
C CYS A 71 23.33 -2.42 5.20
N ASN A 72 24.58 -2.57 4.75
CA ASN A 72 25.61 -1.58 5.06
C ASN A 72 25.43 -0.46 4.06
N MET A 73 24.76 0.61 4.47
CA MET A 73 24.68 1.83 3.69
C MET A 73 25.98 2.62 3.96
N LEU A 74 26.82 2.73 2.93
CA LEU A 74 27.98 3.63 2.89
C LEU A 74 27.53 5.09 2.92
#